data_AF-A0A534L734-F1
#
_entry.id   AF-A0A534L734-F1
#
_cell.length_a   1.000
_cell.length_b   1.000
_cell.length_c   1.000
_cell.angle_alpha   90.00
_cell.angle_beta   90.00
_cell.angle_gamma   90.00
#
_symmetry.space_group_name_H-M   'P 1'
#
loop_
_entity.id
_entity.type
_entity.pdbx_description
1 polymer ?
#
loop_
_entity_poly.entity_id
_entity_poly.type
_entity_poly.pdbx_seq_one_letter_code
_entity_poly.pdbx_strand_id
1 'polypeptide(L)'
;MILFVGILVLAFAAHLDVRPSAAIDGAQSAATSGLSSWNPNVACAADLVTIQDVLGSAYPHQSLSGSRYQHNATSGGIPLERSLSPPCTITNITGAVLSPFVQINGVSLYGYGVKTTDCSGWYSKQNGGQRYPGNKTFCTNAGQIITLGTTSGYMKIEIDRDWLGKGYCGPNVPSCNNETLGQEQSNGSISLDVQGFVFWEGPYHWEVHPLTAWKLSNSPPPPPPNSPPSAPQNLAATGGNAQVTLTWQAPAS
;
A
#
# COMPACT_ATOMS: atom_id res chain seq x y z
N MET A 1 -46.72 77.60 -5.27
CA MET A 1 -45.68 77.12 -4.33
C MET A 1 -46.10 75.74 -3.88
N ILE A 2 -45.64 74.71 -4.60
CA ILE A 2 -46.12 73.32 -4.46
C ILE A 2 -45.22 72.63 -3.43
N LEU A 3 -45.82 72.16 -2.33
CA LEU A 3 -45.15 71.42 -1.26
C LEU A 3 -45.05 69.94 -1.69
N PHE A 4 -43.84 69.43 -1.93
CA PHE A 4 -43.60 68.00 -2.12
C PHE A 4 -43.15 67.38 -0.80
N VAL A 5 -43.93 66.42 -0.30
CA VAL A 5 -43.60 65.57 0.86
C VAL A 5 -42.63 64.49 0.37
N GLY A 6 -41.40 64.52 0.87
CA GLY A 6 -40.39 63.49 0.59
C GLY A 6 -40.57 62.27 1.48
N ILE A 7 -40.91 61.13 0.89
CA ILE A 7 -40.86 59.81 1.54
C ILE A 7 -39.43 59.26 1.37
N LEU A 8 -38.72 59.04 2.47
CA LEU A 8 -37.42 58.38 2.48
C LEU A 8 -37.62 56.86 2.43
N VAL A 9 -37.38 56.23 1.27
CA VAL A 9 -37.33 54.77 1.14
C VAL A 9 -35.90 54.32 1.37
N LEU A 10 -35.64 53.65 2.50
CA LEU A 10 -34.38 52.94 2.76
C LEU A 10 -34.36 51.64 1.94
N ALA A 11 -33.68 51.64 0.80
CA ALA A 11 -33.38 50.44 0.04
C ALA A 11 -32.18 49.72 0.69
N PHE A 12 -32.43 48.57 1.32
CA PHE A 12 -31.36 47.64 1.68
C PHE A 12 -30.89 46.93 0.40
N ALA A 13 -29.69 47.25 -0.08
CA ALA A 13 -29.03 46.47 -1.11
C ALA A 13 -28.51 45.16 -0.48
N ALA A 14 -29.22 44.05 -0.71
CA ALA A 14 -28.67 42.73 -0.45
C ALA A 14 -27.62 42.43 -1.54
N HIS A 15 -26.33 42.53 -1.19
CA HIS A 15 -25.26 42.04 -2.04
C HIS A 15 -25.31 40.50 -2.04
N LEU A 16 -25.81 39.89 -3.12
CA LEU A 16 -25.50 38.49 -3.43
C LEU A 16 -24.05 38.45 -3.90
N ASP A 17 -23.16 37.99 -3.02
CA ASP A 17 -21.80 37.63 -3.38
C ASP A 17 -21.84 36.28 -4.12
N VAL A 18 -22.12 36.33 -5.42
CA VAL A 18 -22.01 35.16 -6.31
C VAL A 18 -20.54 34.90 -6.54
N ARG A 19 -19.94 34.11 -5.64
CA ARG A 19 -18.63 33.51 -5.91
C ARG A 19 -18.79 32.57 -7.10
N PRO A 20 -18.00 32.72 -8.18
CA PRO A 20 -17.97 31.69 -9.19
C PRO A 20 -17.50 30.39 -8.53
N SER A 21 -18.35 29.35 -8.54
CA SER A 21 -17.89 27.99 -8.26
C SER A 21 -16.76 27.70 -9.23
N ALA A 22 -15.56 27.54 -8.70
CA ALA A 22 -14.45 27.00 -9.45
C ALA A 22 -14.94 25.70 -10.09
N ALA A 23 -14.82 25.62 -11.41
CA ALA A 23 -14.95 24.37 -12.12
C ALA A 23 -14.07 23.35 -11.41
N ILE A 24 -14.65 22.20 -11.08
CA ILE A 24 -13.93 20.98 -10.72
C ILE A 24 -13.13 20.55 -11.95
N ASP A 25 -12.01 21.22 -12.19
CA ASP A 25 -10.89 20.61 -12.89
C ASP A 25 -10.49 19.38 -12.09
N GLY A 26 -10.26 18.28 -12.79
CA GLY A 26 -9.89 16.98 -12.24
C GLY A 26 -8.57 17.04 -11.48
N ALA A 27 -8.60 17.59 -10.26
CA ALA A 27 -7.54 17.49 -9.29
C ALA A 27 -7.46 16.03 -8.85
N GLN A 28 -6.68 15.26 -9.60
CA GLN A 28 -6.00 14.08 -9.09
C GLN A 28 -5.43 14.49 -7.71
N SER A 29 -6.00 13.93 -6.65
CA SER A 29 -5.55 14.18 -5.28
C SER A 29 -4.03 14.06 -5.28
N ALA A 30 -3.31 15.12 -4.88
CA ALA A 30 -1.87 15.11 -4.89
C ALA A 30 -1.41 13.94 -4.01
N ALA A 31 -0.90 12.88 -4.65
CA ALA A 31 -0.42 11.69 -3.96
C ALA A 31 0.54 12.14 -2.85
N THR A 32 0.30 11.68 -1.62
CA THR A 32 1.25 11.91 -0.54
C THR A 32 2.51 11.13 -0.87
N SER A 33 3.59 11.83 -1.21
CA SER A 33 4.88 11.22 -1.53
C SER A 33 5.83 11.30 -0.33
N GLY A 34 6.88 10.48 -0.35
CA GLY A 34 7.92 10.54 0.67
C GLY A 34 7.62 9.76 1.95
N LEU A 35 6.67 8.83 1.94
CA LEU A 35 6.36 8.00 3.11
C LEU A 35 7.51 7.04 3.41
N SER A 36 7.88 6.90 4.68
CA SER A 36 8.94 5.98 5.08
C SER A 36 8.53 4.52 4.86
N SER A 37 9.49 3.70 4.43
CA SER A 37 9.30 2.25 4.39
C SER A 37 9.11 1.68 5.80
N TRP A 38 8.18 0.73 5.93
CA TRP A 38 8.03 -0.10 7.13
C TRP A 38 9.02 -1.27 7.16
N ASN A 39 9.53 -1.69 6.00
CA ASN A 39 10.58 -2.71 5.93
C ASN A 39 11.95 -2.02 5.91
N PRO A 40 12.84 -2.25 6.90
CA PRO A 40 14.14 -1.60 6.95
C PRO A 40 15.09 -2.01 5.80
N ASN A 41 14.76 -3.05 5.05
CA ASN A 41 15.51 -3.48 3.87
C ASN A 41 15.12 -2.70 2.60
N VAL A 42 14.15 -1.79 2.67
CA VAL A 42 13.80 -0.86 1.58
C VAL A 42 14.21 0.55 1.98
N ALA A 43 15.16 1.12 1.24
CA ALA A 43 15.62 2.50 1.43
C ALA A 43 14.75 3.54 0.69
N CYS A 44 13.81 3.09 -0.13
CA CYS A 44 12.96 3.95 -0.94
C CYS A 44 11.85 4.60 -0.11
N ALA A 45 11.44 5.79 -0.53
CA ALA A 45 10.25 6.44 0.00
C ALA A 45 9.02 6.07 -0.84
N ALA A 46 7.93 5.74 -0.18
CA ALA A 46 6.71 5.31 -0.85
C ALA A 46 5.86 6.50 -1.30
N ASP A 47 5.25 6.35 -2.46
CA ASP A 47 4.11 7.18 -2.88
C ASP A 47 2.81 6.52 -2.42
N LEU A 48 1.93 7.29 -1.76
CA LEU A 48 0.58 6.84 -1.43
C LEU A 48 -0.28 6.84 -2.71
N VAL A 49 -0.73 5.66 -3.12
CA VAL A 49 -1.55 5.47 -4.32
C VAL A 49 -2.73 4.56 -4.03
N THR A 50 -3.75 4.63 -4.89
CA THR A 50 -4.83 3.65 -4.94
C THR A 50 -4.54 2.58 -5.99
N ILE A 51 -5.28 1.46 -5.94
CA ILE A 51 -5.25 0.48 -7.04
C ILE A 51 -5.63 1.14 -8.37
N GLN A 52 -6.59 2.07 -8.35
CA GLN A 52 -7.00 2.81 -9.54
C GLN A 52 -5.86 3.68 -10.12
N ASP A 53 -5.03 4.29 -9.28
CA ASP A 53 -3.86 5.05 -9.74
C ASP A 53 -2.83 4.17 -10.44
N VAL A 54 -2.66 2.91 -9.99
CA VAL A 54 -1.75 1.94 -10.61
C VAL A 54 -2.33 1.39 -11.91
N LEU A 55 -3.59 0.95 -11.92
CA LEU A 55 -4.25 0.42 -13.12
C LEU A 55 -4.53 1.50 -14.17
N GLY A 56 -4.60 2.77 -13.74
CA GLY A 56 -4.84 3.92 -14.61
C GLY A 56 -6.20 3.87 -15.29
N SER A 57 -6.25 4.30 -16.55
CA SER A 57 -7.50 4.38 -17.33
C SER A 57 -8.18 3.04 -17.59
N ALA A 58 -7.49 1.92 -17.33
CA ALA A 58 -8.04 0.59 -17.52
C ALA A 58 -8.89 0.10 -16.33
N TYR A 59 -8.78 0.74 -15.16
CA TYR A 59 -9.56 0.36 -13.98
C TYR A 59 -11.07 0.25 -14.33
N PRO A 60 -11.77 -0.83 -13.92
CA PRO A 60 -11.36 -1.88 -12.99
C PRO A 60 -10.66 -3.09 -13.63
N HIS A 61 -10.28 -3.01 -14.90
CA HIS A 61 -9.52 -4.03 -15.61
C HIS A 61 -8.00 -3.79 -15.52
N GLN A 62 -7.24 -4.86 -15.80
CA GLN A 62 -5.79 -4.84 -15.88
C GLN A 62 -5.37 -4.54 -17.33
N SER A 63 -4.51 -3.55 -17.52
CA SER A 63 -3.87 -3.24 -18.81
C SER A 63 -2.54 -2.54 -18.53
N LEU A 64 -1.51 -2.88 -19.30
CA LEU A 64 -0.27 -2.11 -19.29
C LEU A 64 -0.51 -0.68 -19.77
N SER A 65 -1.30 -0.55 -20.85
CA SER A 65 -1.60 0.74 -21.46
C SER A 65 -2.50 1.58 -20.57
N GLY A 66 -2.08 2.82 -20.31
CA GLY A 66 -2.84 3.80 -19.52
C GLY A 66 -2.45 3.87 -18.04
N SER A 67 -1.56 2.99 -17.57
CA SER A 67 -0.96 3.10 -16.25
C SER A 67 0.12 4.18 -16.21
N ARG A 68 0.19 4.93 -15.11
CA ARG A 68 1.31 5.87 -14.86
C ARG A 68 2.66 5.17 -14.71
N TYR A 69 2.68 3.87 -14.41
CA TYR A 69 3.89 3.06 -14.23
C TYR A 69 4.35 2.38 -15.53
N GLN A 70 3.63 2.55 -16.64
CA GLN A 70 4.02 2.01 -17.93
C GLN A 70 5.37 2.58 -18.39
N HIS A 71 6.29 1.72 -18.82
CA HIS A 71 7.58 2.13 -19.37
C HIS A 71 7.59 2.10 -20.90
N ASN A 72 7.05 1.03 -21.48
CA ASN A 72 6.92 0.86 -22.94
C ASN A 72 5.71 -0.02 -23.29
N ALA A 73 5.66 -0.58 -24.50
CA ALA A 73 4.56 -1.41 -24.97
C ALA A 73 4.45 -2.80 -24.29
N THR A 74 5.48 -3.24 -23.56
CA THR A 74 5.53 -4.58 -22.95
C THR A 74 5.96 -4.59 -21.48
N SER A 75 6.47 -3.49 -20.94
CA SER A 75 6.93 -3.42 -19.54
C SER A 75 6.48 -2.16 -18.80
N GLY A 76 6.44 -2.26 -17.48
CA GLY A 76 6.15 -1.17 -16.55
C GLY A 76 6.53 -1.54 -15.12
N GLY A 77 6.60 -0.54 -14.24
CA GLY A 77 7.07 -0.70 -12.87
C GLY A 77 8.59 -0.86 -12.79
N ILE A 78 9.07 -1.61 -11.78
CA ILE A 78 10.50 -1.92 -11.63
C ILE A 78 11.02 -2.78 -12.79
N PRO A 79 12.31 -2.68 -13.17
CA PRO A 79 12.84 -3.40 -14.33
C PRO A 79 13.05 -4.90 -14.09
N LEU A 80 13.10 -5.33 -12.83
CA LEU A 80 13.44 -6.70 -12.43
C LEU A 80 12.52 -7.15 -11.30
N GLU A 81 11.53 -8.00 -11.62
CA GLU A 81 10.49 -8.55 -10.74
C GLU A 81 11.01 -8.94 -9.34
N ARG A 82 12.11 -9.69 -9.29
CA ARG A 82 12.62 -10.33 -8.05
C ARG A 82 13.75 -9.55 -7.38
N SER A 83 13.85 -8.25 -7.61
CA SER A 83 15.02 -7.49 -7.17
C SER A 83 15.08 -7.41 -5.65
N LEU A 84 16.22 -7.76 -5.06
CA LEU A 84 16.51 -7.50 -3.64
C LEU A 84 16.88 -6.03 -3.39
N SER A 85 17.09 -5.25 -4.44
CA SER A 85 17.37 -3.82 -4.37
C SER A 85 16.73 -3.11 -5.56
N PRO A 86 15.39 -3.03 -5.62
CA PRO A 86 14.71 -2.34 -6.72
C PRO A 86 15.07 -0.84 -6.70
N PRO A 87 15.07 -0.16 -7.87
CA PRO A 87 15.36 1.26 -7.92
C PRO A 87 14.27 2.07 -7.22
N CYS A 88 14.66 3.16 -6.53
CA CYS A 88 13.69 4.05 -5.87
C CYS A 88 13.01 5.04 -6.82
N THR A 89 13.43 5.07 -8.08
CA THR A 89 12.83 5.90 -9.12
C THR A 89 12.77 5.12 -10.43
N ILE A 90 11.68 5.31 -11.17
CA ILE A 90 11.55 4.88 -12.56
C ILE A 90 11.18 6.08 -13.43
N THR A 91 11.45 5.98 -14.73
CA THR A 91 10.95 6.92 -15.74
C THR A 91 9.89 6.22 -16.57
N ASN A 92 8.68 6.76 -16.58
CA ASN A 92 7.57 6.17 -17.35
C ASN A 92 7.63 6.58 -18.83
N ILE A 93 6.68 6.09 -19.61
CA ILE A 93 6.59 6.30 -21.07
C ILE A 93 6.39 7.78 -21.47
N THR A 94 5.90 8.63 -20.56
CA THR A 94 5.74 10.07 -20.79
C THR A 94 6.96 10.88 -20.33
N GLY A 95 8.00 10.23 -19.79
CA GLY A 95 9.19 10.87 -19.26
C GLY A 95 9.07 11.33 -17.81
N ALA A 96 7.96 11.03 -17.12
CA ALA A 96 7.79 11.39 -15.71
C ALA A 96 8.62 10.47 -14.81
N VAL A 97 9.28 11.06 -13.81
CA VAL A 97 10.03 10.34 -12.78
C VAL A 97 9.10 10.06 -11.59
N LEU A 98 8.95 8.79 -11.22
CA LEU A 98 8.02 8.31 -10.20
C LEU A 98 8.74 7.40 -9.20
N SER A 99 8.26 7.32 -7.96
CA SER A 99 8.63 6.22 -7.08
C SER A 99 7.88 4.96 -7.51
N PRO A 100 8.56 3.84 -7.84
CA PRO A 100 7.89 2.57 -8.04
C PRO A 100 7.53 1.90 -6.71
N PHE A 101 8.06 2.41 -5.58
CA PHE A 101 7.71 1.95 -4.25
C PHE A 101 6.44 2.66 -3.81
N VAL A 102 5.40 1.90 -3.50
CA VAL A 102 4.06 2.44 -3.24
C VAL A 102 3.54 1.97 -1.91
N GLN A 103 2.70 2.81 -1.31
CA GLN A 103 1.81 2.43 -0.23
C GLN A 103 0.37 2.45 -0.74
N ILE A 104 -0.39 1.39 -0.46
CA ILE A 104 -1.82 1.30 -0.80
C ILE A 104 -2.59 1.02 0.48
N ASN A 105 -3.49 1.93 0.85
CA ASN A 105 -4.28 1.83 2.07
C ASN A 105 -5.68 1.28 1.78
N GLY A 106 -6.27 0.64 2.79
CA GLY A 106 -7.68 0.25 2.76
C GLY A 106 -8.02 -0.82 1.71
N VAL A 107 -7.21 -1.88 1.64
CA VAL A 107 -7.44 -3.03 0.77
C VAL A 107 -7.79 -4.28 1.57
N SER A 108 -8.53 -5.20 0.94
CA SER A 108 -8.75 -6.55 1.46
C SER A 108 -7.95 -7.56 0.68
N LEU A 109 -7.45 -8.60 1.37
CA LEU A 109 -6.70 -9.71 0.81
C LEU A 109 -7.60 -10.87 0.39
N TYR A 110 -7.34 -11.44 -0.79
CA TYR A 110 -8.09 -12.54 -1.40
C TYR A 110 -7.12 -13.62 -1.92
N GLY A 111 -7.47 -14.89 -1.69
CA GLY A 111 -6.83 -16.05 -2.34
C GLY A 111 -5.32 -16.13 -2.10
N TYR A 112 -4.84 -15.71 -0.94
CA TYR A 112 -3.44 -15.70 -0.58
C TYR A 112 -2.95 -17.08 -0.13
N GLY A 113 -1.86 -17.54 -0.72
CA GLY A 113 -1.27 -18.84 -0.41
C GLY A 113 0.09 -19.04 -1.06
N VAL A 114 0.67 -20.22 -0.86
CA VAL A 114 1.95 -20.59 -1.45
C VAL A 114 1.75 -20.90 -2.94
N LYS A 115 2.48 -20.20 -3.82
CA LYS A 115 2.56 -20.46 -5.27
C LYS A 115 3.56 -21.58 -5.49
N THR A 116 3.12 -22.84 -5.39
CA THR A 116 4.00 -24.03 -5.49
C THR A 116 4.70 -24.18 -6.84
N THR A 117 4.20 -23.52 -7.87
CA THR A 117 4.83 -23.44 -9.20
C THR A 117 6.01 -22.46 -9.24
N ASP A 118 6.16 -21.61 -8.23
CA ASP A 118 7.22 -20.62 -8.11
C ASP A 118 8.10 -20.88 -6.87
N CYS A 119 8.67 -22.08 -6.84
CA CYS A 119 9.63 -22.52 -5.82
C CYS A 119 11.03 -22.66 -6.40
N SER A 120 12.05 -22.27 -5.62
CA SER A 120 13.46 -22.45 -5.99
C SER A 120 14.30 -22.76 -4.75
N GLY A 121 15.45 -23.39 -4.96
CA GLY A 121 16.52 -23.49 -3.95
C GLY A 121 17.65 -22.49 -4.18
N TRP A 122 17.48 -21.59 -5.14
CA TRP A 122 18.50 -20.68 -5.66
C TRP A 122 17.92 -19.29 -5.85
N TYR A 123 18.74 -18.29 -5.54
CA TYR A 123 18.47 -16.92 -5.93
C TYR A 123 18.34 -16.82 -7.46
N SER A 124 17.53 -15.88 -7.92
CA SER A 124 17.49 -15.49 -9.33
C SER A 124 18.86 -14.97 -9.77
N LYS A 125 19.19 -15.08 -11.06
CA LYS A 125 20.51 -14.67 -11.58
C LYS A 125 20.85 -13.21 -11.25
N GLN A 126 19.86 -12.33 -11.29
CA GLN A 126 19.99 -10.92 -10.90
C GLN A 126 20.45 -10.71 -9.44
N ASN A 127 20.20 -11.70 -8.57
CA ASN A 127 20.58 -11.68 -7.16
C ASN A 127 21.80 -12.60 -6.90
N GLY A 128 22.60 -12.86 -7.92
CA GLY A 128 23.85 -13.62 -7.85
C GLY A 128 23.74 -15.12 -8.16
N GLY A 129 22.54 -15.68 -8.17
CA GLY A 129 22.31 -17.06 -8.63
C GLY A 129 22.80 -18.17 -7.69
N GLN A 130 23.32 -17.85 -6.51
CA GLN A 130 23.77 -18.84 -5.51
C GLN A 130 22.60 -19.58 -4.81
N ARG A 131 22.92 -20.68 -4.11
CA ARG A 131 21.95 -21.39 -3.26
C ARG A 131 21.42 -20.48 -2.15
N TYR A 132 20.16 -20.67 -1.77
CA TYR A 132 19.65 -20.04 -0.56
C TYR A 132 20.38 -20.57 0.69
N PRO A 133 20.50 -19.74 1.76
CA PRO A 133 21.14 -20.15 3.01
C PRO A 133 20.53 -21.44 3.58
N GLY A 134 21.39 -22.31 4.10
CA GLY A 134 20.98 -23.59 4.68
C GLY A 134 20.42 -24.59 3.67
N ASN A 135 20.66 -24.38 2.37
CA ASN A 135 20.17 -25.23 1.28
C ASN A 135 18.63 -25.40 1.29
N LYS A 136 17.94 -24.37 1.78
CA LYS A 136 16.47 -24.32 1.85
C LYS A 136 15.86 -24.09 0.46
N THR A 137 14.62 -24.50 0.32
CA THR A 137 13.75 -24.14 -0.81
C THR A 137 12.73 -23.12 -0.32
N PHE A 138 12.58 -22.02 -1.06
CA PHE A 138 11.56 -21.01 -0.80
C PHE A 138 10.62 -20.92 -1.99
N CYS A 139 9.34 -20.69 -1.69
CA CYS A 139 8.29 -20.51 -2.67
C CYS A 139 7.67 -19.14 -2.46
N THR A 140 7.33 -18.46 -3.55
CA THR A 140 6.60 -17.21 -3.49
C THR A 140 5.23 -17.45 -2.85
N ASN A 141 4.79 -16.53 -1.99
CA ASN A 141 3.39 -16.46 -1.58
C ASN A 141 2.69 -15.41 -2.44
N ALA A 142 1.55 -15.76 -3.03
CA ALA A 142 0.82 -14.88 -3.93
C ALA A 142 -0.63 -14.74 -3.52
N GLY A 143 -1.23 -13.59 -3.82
CA GLY A 143 -2.64 -13.30 -3.59
C GLY A 143 -3.12 -12.10 -4.39
N GLN A 144 -4.27 -11.58 -4.04
CA GLN A 144 -4.84 -10.37 -4.64
C GLN A 144 -5.27 -9.38 -3.57
N ILE A 145 -5.10 -8.10 -3.86
CA ILE A 145 -5.69 -7.00 -3.10
C ILE A 145 -6.78 -6.32 -3.92
N ILE A 146 -7.87 -5.97 -3.26
CA ILE A 146 -9.00 -5.21 -3.82
C ILE A 146 -9.34 -4.08 -2.85
N THR A 147 -9.65 -2.89 -3.36
CA THR A 147 -10.08 -1.75 -2.53
C THR A 147 -11.33 -2.14 -1.72
N LEU A 148 -11.32 -1.86 -0.42
CA LEU A 148 -12.47 -2.15 0.44
C LEU A 148 -13.76 -1.50 -0.10
N GLY A 149 -14.86 -2.23 0.02
CA GLY A 149 -16.16 -1.80 -0.51
C GLY A 149 -16.32 -1.97 -2.02
N THR A 150 -15.33 -2.53 -2.72
CA THR A 150 -15.41 -2.86 -4.15
C THR A 150 -15.33 -4.37 -4.38
N THR A 151 -15.71 -4.81 -5.59
CA THR A 151 -15.67 -6.22 -6.01
C THR A 151 -14.87 -6.44 -7.29
N SER A 152 -14.27 -5.39 -7.84
CA SER A 152 -13.50 -5.38 -9.09
C SER A 152 -12.32 -4.42 -8.97
N GLY A 153 -11.37 -4.48 -9.90
CA GLY A 153 -10.14 -3.68 -9.80
C GLY A 153 -9.17 -4.25 -8.79
N TYR A 154 -8.65 -5.45 -9.07
CA TYR A 154 -7.65 -6.09 -8.22
C TYR A 154 -6.23 -5.77 -8.69
N MET A 155 -5.29 -5.78 -7.76
CA MET A 155 -3.87 -5.97 -8.03
C MET A 155 -3.39 -7.30 -7.47
N LYS A 156 -2.40 -7.91 -8.11
CA LYS A 156 -1.69 -9.06 -7.55
C LYS A 156 -0.69 -8.60 -6.51
N ILE A 157 -0.39 -9.45 -5.56
CA ILE A 157 0.71 -9.23 -4.60
C ILE A 157 1.51 -10.51 -4.49
N GLU A 158 2.83 -10.38 -4.38
CA GLU A 158 3.73 -11.51 -4.20
C GLU A 158 4.78 -11.21 -3.13
N ILE A 159 4.81 -12.00 -2.05
CA ILE A 159 6.01 -12.09 -1.20
C ILE A 159 7.00 -13.02 -1.90
N ASP A 160 7.96 -12.41 -2.58
CA ASP A 160 8.89 -13.07 -3.48
C ASP A 160 9.81 -14.09 -2.78
N ARG A 161 10.07 -15.21 -3.44
CA ARG A 161 10.96 -16.26 -2.93
C ARG A 161 12.40 -15.80 -2.65
N ASP A 162 12.96 -14.85 -3.41
CA ASP A 162 14.31 -14.33 -3.15
C ASP A 162 14.29 -13.43 -1.90
N TRP A 163 13.20 -12.69 -1.67
CA TRP A 163 12.98 -11.92 -0.44
C TRP A 163 12.88 -12.82 0.80
N LEU A 164 12.17 -13.95 0.69
CA LEU A 164 12.14 -14.97 1.73
C LEU A 164 13.53 -15.60 1.93
N GLY A 165 14.21 -15.97 0.84
CA GLY A 165 15.55 -16.56 0.88
C GLY A 165 16.62 -15.64 1.48
N LYS A 166 16.47 -14.33 1.30
CA LYS A 166 17.32 -13.30 1.89
C LYS A 166 16.99 -12.99 3.35
N GLY A 167 15.80 -13.36 3.80
CA GLY A 167 15.29 -13.02 5.13
C GLY A 167 14.76 -11.59 5.22
N TYR A 168 14.42 -10.95 4.10
CA TYR A 168 13.76 -9.65 4.07
C TYR A 168 12.25 -9.75 4.32
N CYS A 169 11.70 -10.96 4.19
CA CYS A 169 10.36 -11.36 4.59
C CYS A 169 10.42 -12.73 5.28
N GLY A 170 9.40 -13.05 6.07
CA GLY A 170 9.30 -14.32 6.78
C GLY A 170 8.73 -14.15 8.20
N PRO A 171 8.57 -15.24 8.96
CA PRO A 171 7.90 -15.23 10.27
C PRO A 171 8.52 -14.27 11.30
N ASN A 172 9.83 -13.98 11.17
CA ASN A 172 10.56 -13.10 12.08
C ASN A 172 10.74 -11.67 11.54
N VAL A 173 10.04 -11.31 10.46
CA VAL A 173 10.05 -9.95 9.90
C VAL A 173 8.65 -9.37 10.09
N PRO A 174 8.38 -8.63 11.18
CA PRO A 174 7.03 -8.15 11.51
C PRO A 174 6.37 -7.38 10.36
N SER A 175 7.14 -6.55 9.66
CA SER A 175 6.65 -5.80 8.50
C SER A 175 6.21 -6.68 7.35
N CYS A 176 6.85 -7.84 7.15
CA CYS A 176 6.65 -8.71 5.99
C CYS A 176 6.50 -10.18 6.42
N ASN A 177 5.65 -10.41 7.43
CA ASN A 177 5.40 -11.75 7.91
C ASN A 177 4.44 -12.47 6.97
N ASN A 178 4.92 -13.51 6.29
CA ASN A 178 4.14 -14.25 5.30
C ASN A 178 3.19 -15.29 5.92
N GLU A 179 3.44 -15.71 7.17
CA GLU A 179 2.61 -16.67 7.89
C GLU A 179 1.35 -15.98 8.45
N THR A 180 1.51 -14.81 9.06
CA THR A 180 0.38 -14.07 9.63
C THR A 180 -0.43 -13.32 8.57
N LEU A 181 0.17 -12.88 7.46
CA LEU A 181 -0.59 -12.26 6.36
C LEU A 181 -1.71 -13.18 5.84
N GLY A 182 -1.45 -14.49 5.80
CA GLY A 182 -2.46 -15.46 5.36
C GLY A 182 -3.69 -15.54 6.28
N GLN A 183 -3.58 -15.09 7.53
CA GLN A 183 -4.67 -15.03 8.50
C GLN A 183 -5.56 -13.80 8.27
N GLU A 184 -5.07 -12.78 7.57
CA GLU A 184 -5.78 -11.52 7.30
C GLU A 184 -6.62 -11.55 6.01
N GLN A 185 -6.76 -12.73 5.40
CA GLN A 185 -7.68 -12.96 4.29
C GLN A 185 -9.12 -12.83 4.77
N SER A 186 -9.89 -11.95 4.15
CA SER A 186 -11.21 -11.56 4.69
C SER A 186 -12.30 -11.35 3.66
N ASN A 187 -11.92 -11.28 2.39
CA ASN A 187 -12.82 -10.93 1.29
C ASN A 187 -13.66 -9.67 1.52
N GLY A 188 -13.17 -8.71 2.32
CA GLY A 188 -13.75 -7.38 2.50
C GLY A 188 -14.00 -6.96 3.95
N SER A 189 -13.79 -7.84 4.94
CA SER A 189 -14.04 -7.52 6.37
C SER A 189 -12.81 -7.06 7.16
N ILE A 190 -11.60 -7.33 6.65
CA ILE A 190 -10.32 -6.87 7.23
C ILE A 190 -9.71 -5.83 6.30
N SER A 191 -9.31 -4.71 6.90
CA SER A 191 -8.66 -3.60 6.21
C SER A 191 -7.15 -3.67 6.39
N LEU A 192 -6.42 -3.71 5.28
CA LEU A 192 -4.97 -3.72 5.24
C LEU A 192 -4.43 -2.48 4.55
N ASP A 193 -3.28 -2.02 5.02
CA ASP A 193 -2.39 -1.13 4.28
C ASP A 193 -1.14 -1.92 3.88
N VAL A 194 -0.66 -1.75 2.65
CA VAL A 194 0.48 -2.50 2.11
C VAL A 194 1.55 -1.57 1.55
N GLN A 195 2.80 -2.01 1.56
CA GLN A 195 3.91 -1.37 0.86
C GLN A 195 4.67 -2.37 -0.01
N GLY A 196 5.05 -1.95 -1.21
CA GLY A 196 5.89 -2.74 -2.09
C GLY A 196 6.13 -2.08 -3.43
N PHE A 197 6.71 -2.82 -4.37
CA PHE A 197 7.10 -2.26 -5.66
C PHE A 197 6.08 -2.61 -6.73
N VAL A 198 5.70 -1.61 -7.53
CA VAL A 198 4.84 -1.83 -8.70
C VAL A 198 5.64 -2.56 -9.77
N PHE A 199 5.08 -3.63 -10.31
CA PHE A 199 5.64 -4.40 -11.41
C PHE A 199 4.52 -4.85 -12.37
N TRP A 200 4.87 -5.02 -13.64
CA TRP A 200 3.99 -5.61 -14.65
C TRP A 200 4.48 -7.00 -15.02
N GLU A 201 3.74 -8.05 -14.60
CA GLU A 201 3.97 -9.42 -15.07
C GLU A 201 3.42 -9.54 -16.49
N GLY A 202 4.25 -9.28 -17.49
CA GLY A 202 3.81 -9.39 -18.88
C GLY A 202 3.55 -10.85 -19.27
N PRO A 203 2.40 -11.20 -19.89
CA PRO A 203 1.28 -10.37 -20.37
C PRO A 203 0.00 -10.34 -19.49
N TYR A 204 0.09 -10.52 -18.18
CA TYR A 204 -1.07 -10.84 -17.33
C TYR A 204 -1.60 -9.66 -16.49
N HIS A 205 -0.79 -9.02 -15.67
CA HIS A 205 -1.30 -8.11 -14.64
C HIS A 205 -0.25 -7.20 -13.96
N TRP A 206 -0.72 -6.08 -13.44
CA TRP A 206 -0.04 -5.27 -12.44
C TRP A 206 -0.04 -5.94 -11.08
N GLU A 207 1.10 -5.84 -10.42
CA GLU A 207 1.35 -6.41 -9.12
C GLU A 207 2.09 -5.44 -8.21
N VAL A 208 1.94 -5.68 -6.91
CA VAL A 208 2.92 -5.29 -5.91
C VAL A 208 3.89 -6.48 -5.73
N HIS A 209 4.99 -6.44 -6.48
CA HIS A 209 6.04 -7.47 -6.49
C HIS A 209 7.42 -6.80 -6.54
N PRO A 210 8.24 -6.96 -5.48
CA PRO A 210 7.93 -7.65 -4.23
C PRO A 210 6.92 -6.85 -3.37
N LEU A 211 6.01 -7.56 -2.71
CA LEU A 211 5.34 -7.08 -1.51
C LEU A 211 6.36 -7.07 -0.37
N THR A 212 6.61 -5.90 0.20
CA THR A 212 7.69 -5.70 1.17
C THR A 212 7.19 -5.46 2.57
N ALA A 213 5.95 -4.98 2.72
CA ALA A 213 5.34 -4.86 4.02
C ALA A 213 3.80 -4.80 3.97
N TRP A 214 3.17 -5.08 5.10
CA TRP A 214 1.74 -4.92 5.33
C TRP A 214 1.46 -4.60 6.79
N LYS A 215 0.27 -4.04 7.07
CA LYS A 215 -0.26 -3.87 8.43
C LYS A 215 -1.79 -3.80 8.39
N LEU A 216 -2.44 -3.99 9.53
CA LEU A 216 -3.84 -3.61 9.68
C LEU A 216 -4.00 -2.10 9.49
N SER A 217 -5.03 -1.67 8.77
CA SER A 217 -5.31 -0.24 8.64
C SER A 217 -5.56 0.37 10.02
N ASN A 218 -5.12 1.62 10.22
CA ASN A 218 -5.13 2.34 11.50
C ASN A 218 -4.24 1.75 12.62
N SER A 219 -3.52 0.64 12.38
CA SER A 219 -2.44 0.22 13.30
C SER A 219 -1.19 1.10 13.08
N PRO A 220 -0.31 1.22 14.11
CA PRO A 220 1.03 1.78 13.90
C PRO A 220 1.81 0.93 12.88
N PRO A 221 2.88 1.49 12.27
CA PRO A 221 3.80 0.71 11.46
C PRO A 221 4.33 -0.51 12.23
N PRO A 222 4.50 -1.66 11.57
CA PRO A 222 5.15 -2.82 12.17
C PRO A 222 6.53 -2.42 12.67
N PRO A 223 6.94 -2.88 13.86
CA PRO A 223 8.22 -2.50 14.41
C PRO A 223 9.36 -3.24 13.67
N PRO A 224 10.61 -2.75 13.78
CA PRO A 224 11.75 -3.38 13.13
C PRO A 224 11.95 -4.83 13.62
N PRO A 225 12.50 -5.73 12.79
CA PRO A 225 12.85 -7.07 13.23
C PRO A 225 13.73 -7.04 14.49
N ASN A 226 13.38 -7.84 15.50
CA ASN A 226 14.06 -7.92 16.79
C ASN A 226 13.94 -6.67 17.68
N SER A 227 12.99 -5.77 17.44
CA SER A 227 12.62 -4.78 18.45
C SER A 227 12.02 -5.49 19.67
N PRO A 228 12.33 -5.05 20.90
CA PRO A 228 11.61 -5.52 22.07
C PRO A 228 10.11 -5.19 21.91
N PRO A 229 9.19 -6.03 22.43
CA PRO A 229 7.77 -5.73 22.43
C PRO A 229 7.52 -4.35 23.04
N SER A 230 6.52 -3.64 22.50
CA SER A 230 6.06 -2.39 23.12
C SER A 230 5.54 -2.62 24.55
N ALA A 231 5.35 -1.56 25.33
CA ALA A 231 4.68 -1.69 26.62
C ALA A 231 3.21 -2.14 26.42
N PRO A 232 2.61 -2.90 27.36
CA PRO A 232 1.18 -3.18 27.35
C PRO A 232 0.36 -1.90 27.20
N GLN A 233 -0.62 -1.93 26.31
CA GLN A 233 -1.46 -0.77 26.03
C GLN A 233 -2.74 -0.82 26.87
N ASN A 234 -3.38 0.33 27.09
CA ASN A 234 -4.68 0.43 27.77
C ASN A 234 -4.71 -0.30 29.12
N LEU A 235 -3.62 -0.21 29.90
CA LEU A 235 -3.57 -0.75 31.25
C LEU A 235 -4.61 -0.06 32.13
N ALA A 236 -5.56 -0.82 32.65
CA ALA A 236 -6.56 -0.37 33.61
C ALA A 236 -6.52 -1.24 34.87
N ALA A 237 -6.83 -0.61 36.01
CA ALA A 237 -6.91 -1.28 37.29
C ALA A 237 -8.27 -1.02 37.94
N THR A 238 -8.95 -2.09 38.37
CA THR A 238 -10.21 -2.01 39.12
C THR A 238 -9.98 -2.58 40.51
N GLY A 239 -10.18 -1.75 41.54
CA GLY A 239 -10.09 -2.17 42.93
C GLY A 239 -11.32 -2.98 43.38
N GLY A 240 -11.07 -4.02 44.17
CA GLY A 240 -12.07 -4.85 44.85
C GLY A 240 -11.71 -5.06 46.33
N ASN A 241 -12.48 -5.86 47.06
CA ASN A 241 -12.20 -6.14 48.46
C ASN A 241 -10.88 -6.93 48.61
N ALA A 242 -9.82 -6.24 49.03
CA ALA A 242 -8.46 -6.76 49.14
C ALA A 242 -7.86 -7.36 47.84
N GLN A 243 -8.39 -6.98 46.68
CA GLN A 243 -7.89 -7.43 45.37
C GLN A 243 -7.83 -6.26 44.38
N VAL A 244 -6.93 -6.34 43.40
CA VAL A 244 -6.92 -5.46 42.22
C VAL A 244 -6.98 -6.34 40.97
N THR A 245 -7.92 -6.04 40.08
CA THR A 245 -7.98 -6.64 38.75
C THR A 245 -7.30 -5.72 37.75
N LEU A 246 -6.35 -6.26 36.98
CA LEU A 246 -5.67 -5.54 35.91
C LEU A 246 -6.15 -6.05 34.55
N THR A 247 -6.45 -5.13 33.64
CA THR A 247 -6.71 -5.42 32.23
C THR A 247 -5.76 -4.62 31.35
N TRP A 248 -5.32 -5.19 30.24
CA TRP A 248 -4.47 -4.53 29.27
C TRP A 248 -4.66 -5.16 27.89
N GLN A 249 -4.22 -4.45 26.86
CA GLN A 249 -4.02 -4.97 25.52
C GLN A 249 -2.56 -5.42 25.35
N ALA A 250 -2.36 -6.52 24.64
CA ALA A 250 -1.03 -7.06 24.40
C ALA A 250 -0.12 -6.01 23.71
N PRO A 251 1.19 -6.03 24.00
CA PRO A 251 2.17 -5.33 23.18
C PRO A 251 1.98 -5.58 21.69
N ALA A 252 2.20 -4.56 20.87
CA ALA A 252 2.55 -4.78 19.46
C ALA A 252 3.94 -5.44 19.41
N SER A 253 4.04 -6.52 18.63
CA SER A 253 5.24 -7.32 18.37
C SER A 253 6.00 -6.83 17.14
#